data_AF-A0A2J4GBD4-F1
#
_entry.id   AF-A0A2J4GBD4-F1
#
_cell.length_a   1.000
_cell.length_b   1.000
_cell.length_c   1.000
_cell.angle_alpha   90.00
_cell.angle_beta   90.00
_cell.angle_gamma   90.00
#
_symmetry.space_group_name_H-M   'P 1'
#
loop_
_entity.id
_entity.type
_entity.pdbx_description
1 polymer ?
#
loop_
_entity_poly.entity_id
_entity_poly.type
_entity_poly.pdbx_seq_one_letter_code
_entity_poly.pdbx_strand_id
1 'polypeptide(L)'
;MVSLTTLRAIKLTPTLVARFATLPLRKVKNPCLYCPGICLTACPTFTYSGSLALSPLGYARDRKLGVERCVKCWRCVDECPLHFPLLETYCDTPVKLSAQILKEGKPLLVASGRLESELGAKLAERYGLGLAVVSGVEERYDLGKPLEPKSLSETLKKLRPHEPLALSPEVAHALGIPFVLERPELFGQVSFTGKVHLPCLLRSRREGLLKSLERLGVNATLLDAETCVKVSVDSETLYLCPRASPQKAKTIFELLL
;
A
#
# COMPACT_ATOMS: atom_id res chain seq x y z
N MET A 1 2.92 10.77 -23.22
CA MET A 1 2.12 9.77 -23.97
C MET A 1 2.10 8.50 -23.13
N VAL A 2 0.93 8.11 -22.60
CA VAL A 2 0.78 6.86 -21.86
C VAL A 2 0.73 5.74 -22.88
N SER A 3 1.69 4.80 -22.83
CA SER A 3 1.70 3.65 -23.72
C SER A 3 0.46 2.80 -23.47
N LEU A 4 -0.38 2.62 -24.51
CA LEU A 4 -1.58 1.78 -24.48
C LEU A 4 -1.29 0.29 -24.23
N THR A 5 -0.02 -0.11 -24.19
CA THR A 5 0.44 -1.49 -23.97
C THR A 5 0.26 -2.00 -22.53
N THR A 6 -0.07 -1.13 -21.57
CA THR A 6 -0.25 -1.52 -20.16
C THR A 6 -1.71 -1.74 -19.75
N LEU A 7 -2.65 -1.75 -20.70
CA LEU A 7 -3.97 -2.31 -20.46
C LEU A 7 -3.83 -3.83 -20.40
N ARG A 8 -3.54 -4.38 -19.21
CA ARG A 8 -3.83 -5.79 -18.95
C ARG A 8 -5.28 -6.00 -19.30
N ALA A 9 -5.57 -6.85 -20.27
CA ALA A 9 -6.92 -7.20 -20.65
C ALA A 9 -7.64 -7.68 -19.39
N ILE A 10 -8.49 -6.83 -18.83
CA ILE A 10 -9.38 -7.21 -17.75
C ILE A 10 -10.28 -8.24 -18.38
N LYS A 11 -10.20 -9.48 -17.89
CA LYS A 11 -11.07 -10.56 -18.33
C LYS A 11 -12.48 -10.17 -17.89
N LEU A 12 -13.19 -9.45 -18.76
CA LEU A 12 -14.59 -9.08 -18.61
C LEU A 12 -15.36 -10.40 -18.55
N THR A 13 -15.68 -10.85 -17.33
CA THR A 13 -16.52 -12.03 -17.18
C THR A 13 -17.96 -11.65 -17.58
N PRO A 14 -18.74 -12.59 -18.13
CA PRO A 14 -20.15 -12.34 -18.44
C PRO A 14 -20.93 -11.80 -17.24
N THR A 15 -20.58 -12.24 -16.03
CA THR A 15 -21.14 -11.76 -14.76
C THR A 15 -20.82 -10.30 -14.51
N LEU A 16 -19.59 -9.86 -14.81
CA LEU A 16 -19.19 -8.46 -14.68
C LEU A 16 -19.95 -7.58 -15.69
N VAL A 17 -20.03 -8.01 -16.95
CA VAL A 17 -20.76 -7.31 -18.02
C VAL A 17 -22.25 -7.18 -17.70
N ALA A 18 -22.90 -8.25 -17.25
CA ALA A 18 -24.30 -8.22 -16.82
C ALA A 18 -24.51 -7.26 -15.62
N ARG A 19 -23.58 -7.26 -14.65
CA ARG A 19 -23.61 -6.30 -13.53
C ARG A 19 -23.45 -4.86 -14.01
N PHE A 20 -22.56 -4.59 -14.98
CA PHE A 20 -22.40 -3.26 -15.59
C PHE A 20 -23.64 -2.79 -16.34
N ALA A 21 -24.29 -3.67 -17.10
CA ALA A 21 -25.49 -3.34 -17.88
C ALA A 21 -26.68 -2.91 -17.01
N THR A 22 -26.72 -3.36 -15.75
CA THR A 22 -27.77 -3.00 -14.78
C THR A 22 -27.49 -1.73 -13.98
N LEU A 23 -26.33 -1.07 -14.17
CA LEU A 23 -25.96 0.10 -13.38
C LEU A 23 -26.78 1.35 -13.77
N PRO A 24 -27.44 2.02 -12.82
CA PRO A 24 -28.08 3.30 -13.06
C PRO A 24 -26.98 4.37 -13.14
N LEU A 25 -26.43 4.56 -14.35
CA LEU A 25 -25.42 5.57 -14.69
C LEU A 25 -25.93 7.02 -14.50
N ARG A 26 -27.25 7.21 -14.36
CA ARG A 26 -27.93 8.52 -14.38
C ARG A 26 -27.77 9.42 -13.13
N LYS A 27 -26.98 9.05 -12.12
CA LYS A 27 -26.84 9.84 -10.87
C LYS A 27 -25.41 10.22 -10.45
N VAL A 28 -24.41 9.99 -11.28
CA VAL A 28 -23.05 10.47 -10.98
C VAL A 28 -22.88 11.81 -11.71
N LYS A 29 -22.70 12.92 -10.98
CA LYS A 29 -22.56 14.27 -11.58
C LYS A 29 -21.28 14.43 -12.42
N ASN A 30 -20.31 13.52 -12.25
CA ASN A 30 -19.15 13.30 -13.13
C ASN A 30 -18.66 11.85 -12.90
N PRO A 31 -19.20 10.82 -13.57
CA PRO A 31 -18.58 9.51 -13.55
C PRO A 31 -17.26 9.59 -14.32
N CYS A 32 -16.24 8.88 -13.86
CA CYS A 32 -15.04 8.65 -14.65
C CYS A 32 -15.46 7.95 -15.96
N LEU A 33 -15.57 8.69 -17.07
CA LEU A 33 -16.06 8.22 -18.36
C LEU A 33 -15.04 7.36 -19.12
N TYR A 34 -13.83 7.21 -18.58
CA TYR A 34 -12.66 6.78 -19.35
C TYR A 34 -12.36 5.28 -19.30
N CYS A 35 -13.02 4.49 -18.45
CA CYS A 35 -12.73 3.06 -18.36
C CYS A 35 -13.97 2.22 -17.99
N PRO A 36 -14.07 0.94 -18.43
CA PRO A 36 -15.17 0.04 -18.11
C PRO A 36 -15.10 -0.45 -16.64
N GLY A 37 -15.10 0.50 -15.69
CA GLY A 37 -15.03 0.32 -14.24
C GLY A 37 -13.89 -0.58 -13.75
N ILE A 38 -12.69 -0.33 -14.25
CA ILE A 38 -11.42 -0.92 -13.78
C ILE A 38 -11.29 -0.80 -12.25
N CYS A 39 -11.67 0.35 -11.71
CA CYS A 39 -11.66 0.62 -10.28
C CYS A 39 -12.54 -0.37 -9.50
N LEU A 40 -13.68 -0.81 -10.05
CA LEU A 40 -14.55 -1.81 -9.43
C LEU A 40 -13.86 -3.17 -9.40
N THR A 41 -13.31 -3.61 -10.53
CA THR A 41 -12.61 -4.90 -10.61
C THR A 41 -11.37 -4.98 -9.74
N ALA A 42 -10.71 -3.84 -9.51
CA ALA A 42 -9.55 -3.74 -8.64
C ALA A 42 -9.90 -3.58 -7.16
N CYS A 43 -11.17 -3.31 -6.81
CA CYS A 43 -11.56 -3.02 -5.43
C CYS A 43 -11.83 -4.31 -4.65
N PRO A 44 -11.00 -4.65 -3.64
CA PRO A 44 -11.17 -5.87 -2.86
C PRO A 44 -12.49 -5.90 -2.07
N THR A 45 -12.96 -4.74 -1.58
CA THR A 45 -14.23 -4.66 -0.85
C THR A 45 -15.41 -5.02 -1.76
N PHE A 46 -15.38 -4.56 -3.02
CA PHE A 46 -16.43 -4.88 -3.99
C PHE A 46 -16.34 -6.33 -4.47
N THR A 47 -15.15 -6.82 -4.80
CA THR A 47 -14.99 -8.20 -5.28
C THR A 47 -15.36 -9.23 -4.22
N TYR A 48 -15.13 -8.93 -2.94
CA TYR A 48 -15.54 -9.77 -1.82
C TYR A 48 -17.05 -9.67 -1.53
N SER A 49 -17.61 -8.46 -1.45
CA SER A 49 -19.01 -8.28 -1.02
C SER A 49 -20.05 -8.39 -2.14
N GLY A 50 -19.66 -8.13 -3.39
CA GLY A 50 -20.58 -7.94 -4.52
C GLY A 50 -21.45 -6.68 -4.42
N SER A 51 -21.32 -5.88 -3.36
CA SER A 51 -22.17 -4.72 -3.10
C SER A 51 -21.64 -3.47 -3.79
N LEU A 52 -22.41 -2.93 -4.73
CA LEU A 52 -22.07 -1.68 -5.42
C LEU A 52 -21.98 -0.47 -4.48
N ALA A 53 -22.69 -0.49 -3.36
CA ALA A 53 -22.53 0.53 -2.33
C ALA A 53 -21.12 0.48 -1.71
N LEU A 54 -20.57 -0.72 -1.55
CA LEU A 54 -19.21 -0.97 -1.03
C LEU A 54 -18.18 -1.03 -2.16
N SER A 55 -18.19 -0.03 -3.02
CA SER A 55 -17.31 0.07 -4.19
C SER A 55 -16.87 1.50 -4.45
N PRO A 56 -15.82 1.74 -5.26
CA PRO A 56 -15.41 3.06 -5.72
C PRO A 56 -16.55 3.96 -6.20
N LEU A 57 -17.54 3.40 -6.91
CA LEU A 57 -18.71 4.15 -7.36
C LEU A 57 -19.66 4.50 -6.22
N GLY A 58 -19.85 3.59 -5.26
CA GLY A 58 -20.64 3.85 -4.06
C GLY A 58 -19.99 4.92 -3.18
N TYR A 59 -18.69 4.82 -2.95
CA TYR A 59 -17.91 5.78 -2.18
C TYR A 59 -17.83 7.17 -2.83
N ALA A 60 -17.82 7.24 -4.17
CA ALA A 60 -17.89 8.52 -4.87
C ALA A 60 -19.27 9.21 -4.71
N ARG A 61 -20.34 8.44 -4.48
CA ARG A 61 -21.69 8.97 -4.22
C ARG A 61 -21.90 9.32 -2.75
N ASP A 62 -21.31 8.53 -1.86
CA ASP A 62 -21.35 8.72 -0.42
C ASP A 62 -19.93 8.69 0.16
N ARG A 63 -19.35 9.88 0.34
CA ARG A 63 -17.98 10.04 0.85
C ARG A 63 -17.82 9.46 2.25
N LYS A 64 -18.85 9.55 3.10
CA LYS A 64 -18.82 9.02 4.47
C LYS A 64 -18.64 7.50 4.43
N LEU A 65 -19.35 6.83 3.53
CA LEU A 65 -19.18 5.40 3.31
C LEU A 65 -17.75 5.07 2.81
N GLY A 66 -17.15 5.93 1.99
CA GLY A 66 -15.75 5.81 1.57
C GLY A 66 -14.78 5.89 2.75
N VAL A 67 -14.95 6.87 3.64
CA VAL A 67 -14.15 7.03 4.85
C VAL A 67 -14.31 5.82 5.78
N GLU A 68 -15.52 5.28 5.93
CA GLU A 68 -15.78 4.20 6.90
C GLU A 68 -15.48 2.80 6.37
N ARG A 69 -15.77 2.51 5.09
CA ARG A 69 -15.81 1.14 4.54
C ARG A 69 -14.78 0.84 3.47
N CYS A 70 -14.16 1.85 2.86
CA CYS A 70 -13.03 1.58 1.97
C CYS A 70 -11.86 1.03 2.81
N VAL A 71 -11.15 0.02 2.31
CA VAL A 71 -9.92 -0.49 2.97
C VAL A 71 -8.71 0.40 2.69
N LYS A 72 -8.87 1.38 1.79
CA LYS A 72 -7.84 2.33 1.37
C LYS A 72 -6.54 1.64 0.96
N CYS A 73 -6.64 0.73 0.00
CA CYS A 73 -5.51 -0.03 -0.54
C CYS A 73 -4.88 0.61 -1.79
N TRP A 74 -5.39 1.76 -2.24
CA TRP A 74 -4.99 2.48 -3.47
C TRP A 74 -5.02 1.70 -4.80
N ARG A 75 -5.38 0.41 -4.81
CA ARG A 75 -5.47 -0.39 -6.05
C ARG A 75 -6.29 0.28 -7.15
N CYS A 76 -7.42 0.90 -6.80
CA CYS A 76 -8.26 1.58 -7.78
C CYS A 76 -7.64 2.87 -8.34
N VAL A 77 -6.71 3.50 -7.61
CA VAL A 77 -5.92 4.66 -8.06
C VAL A 77 -4.78 4.20 -8.95
N ASP A 78 -4.08 3.12 -8.55
CA ASP A 78 -2.96 2.56 -9.29
C ASP A 78 -3.39 2.00 -10.66
N GLU A 79 -4.53 1.31 -10.71
CA GLU A 79 -5.09 0.74 -11.94
C GLU A 79 -5.86 1.78 -12.78
N CYS A 80 -6.07 2.99 -12.26
CA CYS A 80 -6.72 4.06 -13.01
C CYS A 80 -5.76 4.61 -14.08
N PRO A 81 -6.13 4.61 -15.38
CA PRO A 81 -5.27 5.17 -16.44
C PRO A 81 -4.93 6.65 -16.27
N LEU A 82 -5.73 7.37 -15.49
CA LEU A 82 -5.53 8.79 -15.17
C LEU A 82 -4.91 9.01 -13.78
N HIS A 83 -4.63 7.93 -13.03
CA HIS A 83 -4.19 7.98 -11.64
C HIS A 83 -5.07 8.91 -10.77
N PHE A 84 -6.38 8.90 -11.00
CA PHE A 84 -7.31 9.76 -10.28
C PHE A 84 -7.26 9.44 -8.78
N PRO A 85 -6.99 10.42 -7.88
CA PRO A 85 -6.75 10.18 -6.46
C PRO A 85 -8.06 9.98 -5.69
N LEU A 86 -8.84 8.97 -6.08
CA LEU A 86 -10.21 8.75 -5.62
C LEU A 86 -10.32 8.74 -4.09
N LEU A 87 -9.39 8.06 -3.41
CA LEU A 87 -9.42 7.92 -1.96
C LEU A 87 -9.30 9.27 -1.26
N GLU A 88 -8.49 10.17 -1.82
CA GLU A 88 -8.26 11.53 -1.31
C GLU A 88 -9.48 12.44 -1.47
N THR A 89 -10.47 12.04 -2.29
CA THR A 89 -11.73 12.78 -2.45
C THR A 89 -12.76 12.48 -1.36
N TYR A 90 -12.51 11.48 -0.51
CA TYR A 90 -13.42 11.12 0.58
C TYR A 90 -13.30 12.07 1.77
N CYS A 91 -12.12 12.66 1.97
CA CYS A 91 -11.85 13.61 3.05
C CYS A 91 -10.99 14.75 2.52
N ASP A 92 -11.55 15.97 2.54
CA ASP A 92 -10.90 17.16 1.96
C ASP A 92 -9.88 17.80 2.91
N THR A 93 -9.71 17.27 4.13
CA THR A 93 -8.76 17.78 5.11
C THR A 93 -7.39 17.13 4.93
N PRO A 94 -6.36 17.90 4.50
CA PRO A 94 -5.03 17.34 4.33
C PRO A 94 -4.39 17.00 5.66
N VAL A 95 -3.60 15.93 5.68
CA VAL A 95 -2.75 15.56 6.82
C VAL A 95 -1.36 16.18 6.67
N LYS A 96 -0.81 16.67 7.78
CA LYS A 96 0.57 17.18 7.85
C LYS A 96 1.51 16.06 8.27
N LEU A 97 2.60 15.91 7.53
CA LEU A 97 3.68 15.01 7.89
C LEU A 97 4.72 15.74 8.74
N SER A 98 5.28 15.04 9.72
CA SER A 98 6.44 15.50 10.47
C SER A 98 7.34 14.30 10.77
N ALA A 99 8.65 14.49 10.66
CA ALA A 99 9.64 13.46 10.94
C ALA A 99 10.48 13.81 12.17
N GLN A 100 10.70 12.83 13.03
CA GLN A 100 11.65 12.89 14.14
C GLN A 100 12.71 11.81 13.95
N ILE A 101 13.99 12.20 13.89
CA ILE A 101 15.11 11.25 13.90
C ILE A 101 15.34 10.86 15.36
N LEU A 102 15.26 9.56 15.65
CA LEU A 102 15.45 8.99 16.98
C LEU A 102 16.87 8.44 17.16
N LYS A 103 17.44 7.92 16.06
CA LYS A 103 18.80 7.40 16.00
C LYS A 103 19.42 7.83 14.69
N GLU A 104 20.50 8.61 14.77
CA GLU A 104 21.29 8.97 13.60
C GLU A 104 21.93 7.73 12.98
N GLY A 105 21.97 7.69 11.64
CA GLY A 105 22.57 6.58 10.92
C GLY A 105 22.28 6.66 9.42
N LYS A 106 23.04 5.88 8.65
CA LYS A 106 22.92 5.80 7.20
C LYS A 106 23.19 4.36 6.75
N PRO A 107 22.20 3.64 6.19
CA PRO A 107 20.85 4.11 5.86
C PRO A 107 19.94 4.32 7.09
N LEU A 108 18.86 5.07 6.89
CA LEU A 108 17.90 5.48 7.93
C LEU A 108 16.56 4.76 7.72
N LEU A 109 16.17 3.92 8.67
CA LEU A 109 14.83 3.30 8.67
C LEU A 109 13.77 4.35 9.01
N VAL A 110 12.68 4.38 8.25
CA VAL A 110 11.56 5.31 8.44
C VAL A 110 10.31 4.52 8.79
N ALA A 111 9.82 4.73 10.02
CA ALA A 111 8.63 4.09 10.58
C ALA A 111 7.47 5.08 10.73
N SER A 112 6.24 4.57 10.80
CA SER A 112 5.07 5.32 11.24
C SER A 112 4.28 4.59 12.30
N GLY A 113 3.75 5.35 13.25
CA GLY A 113 2.95 4.82 14.34
C GLY A 113 3.77 3.98 15.33
N ARG A 114 3.07 3.44 16.33
CA ARG A 114 3.72 2.72 17.44
C ARG A 114 4.32 1.38 16.98
N LEU A 115 3.56 0.60 16.22
CA LEU A 115 3.96 -0.74 15.76
C LEU A 115 5.28 -0.70 14.98
N GLU A 116 5.38 0.19 13.99
CA GLU A 116 6.57 0.26 13.16
C GLU A 116 7.75 0.88 13.90
N SER A 117 7.50 1.78 14.87
CA SER A 117 8.58 2.37 15.69
C SER A 117 9.26 1.32 16.56
N GLU A 118 8.50 0.43 17.20
CA GLU A 118 9.05 -0.67 18.01
C GLU A 118 9.82 -1.68 17.14
N LEU A 119 9.28 -2.03 15.97
CA LEU A 119 9.97 -2.88 14.99
C LEU A 119 11.25 -2.22 14.46
N GLY A 120 11.16 -0.95 14.10
CA GLY A 120 12.25 -0.16 13.56
C GLY A 120 13.39 0.00 14.54
N ALA A 121 13.10 0.16 15.84
CA ALA A 121 14.11 0.19 16.89
C ALA A 121 14.91 -1.12 16.95
N LYS A 122 14.22 -2.28 16.94
CA LYS A 122 14.88 -3.60 16.97
C LYS A 122 15.74 -3.84 15.73
N LEU A 123 15.25 -3.51 14.54
CA LEU A 123 16.01 -3.64 13.30
C LEU A 123 17.20 -2.67 13.26
N ALA A 124 17.00 -1.42 13.69
CA ALA A 124 18.07 -0.41 13.73
C ALA A 124 19.18 -0.78 14.71
N GLU A 125 18.84 -1.42 15.83
CA GLU A 125 19.82 -1.96 16.77
C GLU A 125 20.57 -3.15 16.15
N ARG A 126 19.84 -4.17 15.70
CA ARG A 126 20.41 -5.41 15.15
C ARG A 126 21.35 -5.20 13.97
N TYR A 127 20.99 -4.27 13.07
CA TYR A 127 21.73 -4.04 11.82
C TYR A 127 22.55 -2.74 11.82
N GLY A 128 22.65 -2.04 12.96
CA GLY A 128 23.44 -0.81 13.06
C GLY A 128 22.91 0.35 12.21
N LEU A 129 21.61 0.39 11.95
CA LEU A 129 20.97 1.40 11.10
C LEU A 129 20.48 2.61 11.91
N GLY A 130 20.19 3.71 11.22
CA GLY A 130 19.47 4.84 11.81
C GLY A 130 17.96 4.56 11.91
N LEU A 131 17.24 5.37 12.69
CA LEU A 131 15.79 5.33 12.82
C LEU A 131 15.18 6.73 12.87
N ALA A 132 14.12 6.93 12.07
CA ALA A 132 13.21 8.05 12.16
C ALA A 132 11.75 7.59 12.22
N VAL A 133 10.92 8.39 12.89
CA VAL A 133 9.48 8.19 12.98
C VAL A 133 8.78 9.35 12.28
N VAL A 134 7.79 9.02 11.45
CA VAL A 134 6.97 9.98 10.70
C VAL A 134 5.52 9.90 11.14
N SER A 135 4.97 11.03 11.56
CA SER A 135 3.56 11.18 11.91
C SER A 135 2.71 11.51 10.67
N GLY A 136 1.40 11.25 10.76
CA GLY A 136 0.42 11.57 9.71
C GLY A 136 0.23 10.51 8.61
N VAL A 137 1.13 9.54 8.48
CA VAL A 137 0.99 8.44 7.50
C VAL A 137 -0.20 7.54 7.86
N GLU A 138 -0.37 7.15 9.12
CA GLU A 138 -1.53 6.33 9.54
C GLU A 138 -2.87 7.00 9.20
N GLU A 139 -3.01 8.30 9.51
CA GLU A 139 -4.21 9.05 9.16
C GLU A 139 -4.51 9.05 7.66
N ARG A 140 -3.49 9.18 6.80
CA ARG A 140 -3.66 9.06 5.35
C ARG A 140 -4.28 7.72 4.97
N TYR A 141 -3.76 6.60 5.49
CA TYR A 141 -4.21 5.27 5.06
C TYR A 141 -5.42 4.72 5.80
N ASP A 142 -5.75 5.25 6.97
CA ASP A 142 -6.92 4.80 7.73
C ASP A 142 -8.16 5.64 7.41
N LEU A 143 -7.97 6.93 7.07
CA LEU A 143 -9.05 7.86 6.72
C LEU A 143 -9.12 8.22 5.23
N GLY A 144 -8.08 7.94 4.44
CA GLY A 144 -8.04 8.32 3.03
C GLY A 144 -7.69 9.78 2.78
N LYS A 145 -6.99 10.46 3.70
CA LYS A 145 -6.70 11.90 3.59
C LYS A 145 -5.58 12.22 2.57
N PRO A 146 -5.68 13.33 1.82
CA PRO A 146 -4.56 13.83 1.02
C PRO A 146 -3.40 14.30 1.92
N LEU A 147 -2.18 14.29 1.39
CA LEU A 147 -1.01 14.87 2.07
C LEU A 147 -0.92 16.36 1.81
N GLU A 148 -0.55 17.15 2.81
CA GLU A 148 -0.18 18.54 2.61
C GLU A 148 1.20 18.63 1.90
N PRO A 149 1.30 19.20 0.68
CA PRO A 149 2.53 19.18 -0.11
C PRO A 149 3.75 19.83 0.58
N LYS A 150 3.52 20.90 1.34
CA LYS A 150 4.57 21.62 2.06
C LYS A 150 5.21 20.72 3.14
N SER A 151 4.38 20.10 3.99
CA SER A 151 4.85 19.19 5.03
C SER A 151 5.60 17.97 4.47
N LEU A 152 5.15 17.42 3.33
CA LEU A 152 5.84 16.32 2.64
C LEU A 152 7.23 16.76 2.16
N SER A 153 7.33 17.93 1.53
CA SER A 153 8.61 18.48 1.06
C SER A 153 9.58 18.73 2.21
N GLU A 154 9.11 19.32 3.31
CA GLU A 154 9.92 19.57 4.51
C GLU A 154 10.39 18.26 5.16
N THR A 155 9.50 17.28 5.28
CA THR A 155 9.81 15.94 5.79
C THR A 155 10.89 15.26 4.93
N LEU A 156 10.74 15.30 3.60
CA LEU A 156 11.72 14.70 2.69
C LEU A 156 13.07 15.42 2.72
N LYS A 157 13.09 16.75 2.82
CA LYS A 157 14.34 17.52 2.98
C LYS A 157 15.11 17.08 4.22
N LYS A 158 14.41 16.79 5.32
CA LYS A 158 15.01 16.29 6.56
C LYS A 158 15.55 14.86 6.43
N LEU A 159 14.82 13.96 5.77
CA LEU A 159 15.15 12.53 5.71
C LEU A 159 16.20 12.17 4.64
N ARG A 160 16.18 12.83 3.48
CA ARG A 160 17.01 12.48 2.31
C ARG A 160 18.52 12.37 2.58
N PRO A 161 19.16 13.23 3.39
CA PRO A 161 20.60 13.14 3.67
C PRO A 161 21.04 11.79 4.25
N HIS A 162 20.11 11.04 4.86
CA HIS A 162 20.38 9.81 5.59
C HIS A 162 20.02 8.53 4.82
N GLU A 163 19.75 8.62 3.51
CA GLU A 163 19.29 7.49 2.68
C GLU A 163 18.07 6.76 3.30
N PRO A 164 16.89 7.42 3.32
CA PRO A 164 15.73 6.91 4.02
C PRO A 164 15.14 5.68 3.34
N LEU A 165 14.82 4.65 4.15
CA LEU A 165 14.19 3.40 3.74
C LEU A 165 12.91 3.20 4.54
N ALA A 166 11.78 3.04 3.86
CA ALA A 166 10.49 2.84 4.50
C ALA A 166 10.34 1.44 5.10
N LEU A 167 9.91 1.37 6.36
CA LEU A 167 9.61 0.11 7.05
C LEU A 167 8.26 -0.49 6.68
N SER A 168 7.38 0.27 6.03
CA SER A 168 6.09 -0.21 5.56
C SER A 168 5.76 0.25 4.14
N PRO A 169 4.88 -0.50 3.44
CA PRO A 169 4.31 -0.07 2.17
C PRO A 169 3.67 1.33 2.23
N GLU A 170 3.00 1.63 3.35
CA GLU A 170 2.35 2.90 3.62
C GLU A 170 3.34 4.06 3.63
N VAL A 171 4.44 3.93 4.39
CA VAL A 171 5.50 4.94 4.44
C VAL A 171 6.18 5.06 3.08
N ALA A 172 6.47 3.95 2.40
CA ALA A 172 7.11 3.93 1.09
C ALA A 172 6.28 4.70 0.04
N HIS A 173 4.97 4.46 0.02
CA HIS A 173 4.05 5.12 -0.91
C HIS A 173 3.75 6.57 -0.51
N ALA A 174 3.62 6.88 0.78
CA ALA A 174 3.33 8.26 1.22
C ALA A 174 4.49 9.21 0.99
N LEU A 175 5.73 8.75 1.22
CA LEU A 175 6.93 9.58 1.08
C LEU A 175 7.59 9.44 -0.29
N GLY A 176 7.22 8.42 -1.08
CA GLY A 176 7.89 8.15 -2.35
C GLY A 176 9.36 7.71 -2.17
N ILE A 177 9.66 7.01 -1.08
CA ILE A 177 11.01 6.48 -0.78
C ILE A 177 11.07 4.97 -1.02
N PRO A 178 12.27 4.36 -1.17
CA PRO A 178 12.41 2.91 -1.31
C PRO A 178 11.86 2.16 -0.10
N PHE A 179 11.23 1.02 -0.34
CA PHE A 179 10.85 0.10 0.73
C PHE A 179 12.09 -0.66 1.21
N VAL A 180 12.19 -0.94 2.50
CA VAL A 180 13.39 -1.49 3.13
C VAL A 180 13.88 -2.79 2.49
N LEU A 181 12.97 -3.67 2.07
CA LEU A 181 13.32 -4.94 1.41
C LEU A 181 13.86 -4.76 -0.01
N GLU A 182 13.83 -3.56 -0.59
CA GLU A 182 14.52 -3.27 -1.86
C GLU A 182 16.05 -3.22 -1.69
N ARG A 183 16.55 -3.20 -0.44
CA ARG A 183 17.98 -3.20 -0.07
C ARG A 183 18.34 -4.47 0.73
N PRO A 184 18.26 -5.66 0.12
CA PRO A 184 18.43 -6.94 0.82
C PRO A 184 19.83 -7.10 1.45
N GLU A 185 20.84 -6.43 0.92
CA GLU A 185 22.22 -6.46 1.40
C GLU A 185 22.41 -5.85 2.80
N LEU A 186 21.42 -5.13 3.32
CA LEU A 186 21.44 -4.59 4.68
C LEU A 186 21.10 -5.62 5.75
N PHE A 187 20.61 -6.79 5.34
CA PHE A 187 20.06 -7.79 6.23
C PHE A 187 20.77 -9.14 6.12
N GLY A 188 20.60 -9.95 7.16
CA GLY A 188 21.02 -11.35 7.14
C GLY A 188 20.11 -12.18 6.23
N GLN A 189 20.62 -13.32 5.76
CA GLN A 189 19.79 -14.27 5.03
C GLN A 189 18.71 -14.86 5.93
N VAL A 190 17.54 -15.08 5.33
CA VAL A 190 16.40 -15.77 5.93
C VAL A 190 16.14 -17.07 5.18
N SER A 191 15.49 -18.02 5.83
CA SER A 191 15.04 -19.25 5.19
C SER A 191 13.52 -19.29 5.20
N PHE A 192 12.93 -19.15 4.01
CA PHE A 192 11.50 -19.31 3.82
C PHE A 192 11.21 -19.94 2.47
N THR A 193 10.33 -20.94 2.44
CA THR A 193 9.74 -21.46 1.20
C THR A 193 8.22 -21.48 1.37
N GLY A 194 7.50 -20.83 0.46
CA GLY A 194 6.04 -20.79 0.55
C GLY A 194 5.40 -19.61 -0.17
N LYS A 195 4.14 -19.35 0.17
CA LYS A 195 3.36 -18.26 -0.41
C LYS A 195 3.80 -16.92 0.17
N VAL A 196 3.93 -15.90 -0.67
CA VAL A 196 4.28 -14.53 -0.27
C VAL A 196 3.16 -13.58 -0.66
N HIS A 197 2.80 -12.68 0.25
CA HIS A 197 1.85 -11.61 -0.03
C HIS A 197 2.58 -10.35 -0.49
N LEU A 198 2.18 -9.80 -1.65
CA LEU A 198 2.67 -8.52 -2.15
C LEU A 198 1.72 -7.39 -1.73
N PRO A 199 2.18 -6.41 -0.93
CA PRO A 199 1.36 -5.27 -0.54
C PRO A 199 0.85 -4.47 -1.73
N CYS A 200 -0.42 -4.05 -1.67
CA CYS A 200 -1.09 -3.35 -2.76
C CYS A 200 -0.30 -2.09 -3.21
N LEU A 201 0.22 -1.33 -2.24
CA LEU A 201 0.97 -0.09 -2.45
C LEU A 201 2.36 -0.28 -3.09
N LEU A 202 2.81 -1.53 -3.23
CA LEU A 202 4.10 -1.89 -3.81
C LEU A 202 3.97 -2.69 -5.11
N ARG A 203 2.76 -2.78 -5.70
CA ARG A 203 2.51 -3.54 -6.94
C ARG A 203 3.41 -3.08 -8.09
N SER A 204 3.64 -1.78 -8.24
CA SER A 204 4.52 -1.21 -9.26
C SER A 204 6.00 -1.57 -9.06
N ARG A 205 6.38 -1.99 -7.85
CA ARG A 205 7.75 -2.38 -7.47
C ARG A 205 7.95 -3.90 -7.41
N ARG A 206 6.95 -4.68 -7.87
CA ARG A 206 6.90 -6.14 -7.75
C ARG A 206 8.20 -6.82 -8.18
N GLU A 207 8.68 -6.55 -9.39
CA GLU A 207 9.81 -7.28 -9.96
C GLU A 207 11.10 -7.07 -9.16
N GLY A 208 11.37 -5.83 -8.75
CA GLY A 208 12.50 -5.51 -7.89
C GLY A 208 12.39 -6.19 -6.53
N LEU A 209 11.21 -6.14 -5.91
CA LEU A 209 10.97 -6.76 -4.61
C LEU A 209 11.15 -8.28 -4.64
N LEU A 210 10.63 -8.97 -5.66
CA LEU A 210 10.80 -10.42 -5.77
C LEU A 210 12.28 -10.80 -5.91
N LYS A 211 13.05 -10.09 -6.73
CA LYS A 211 14.51 -10.31 -6.85
C LYS A 211 15.23 -10.05 -5.53
N SER A 212 14.83 -9.01 -4.79
CA SER A 212 15.43 -8.74 -3.48
C SER A 212 15.08 -9.78 -2.44
N LEU A 213 13.85 -10.30 -2.44
CA LEU A 213 13.42 -11.39 -1.57
C LEU A 213 14.18 -12.69 -1.86
N GLU A 214 14.38 -13.03 -3.15
CA GLU A 214 15.22 -14.16 -3.55
C GLU A 214 16.65 -14.03 -3.01
N ARG A 215 17.24 -12.83 -3.10
CA ARG A 215 18.57 -12.54 -2.54
C ARG A 215 18.63 -12.64 -1.01
N LEU A 216 17.52 -12.36 -0.32
CA LEU A 216 17.39 -12.57 1.12
C LEU A 216 17.24 -14.04 1.49
N GLY A 217 17.00 -14.96 0.54
CA GLY A 217 16.79 -16.38 0.82
C GLY A 217 15.31 -16.79 0.93
N VAL A 218 14.39 -15.94 0.44
CA VAL A 218 12.97 -16.26 0.32
C VAL A 218 12.69 -16.96 -1.00
N ASN A 219 12.21 -18.20 -0.95
CA ASN A 219 11.76 -18.97 -2.10
C ASN A 219 10.22 -18.91 -2.21
N ALA A 220 9.71 -17.96 -3.00
CA ALA A 220 8.27 -17.77 -3.18
C ALA A 220 7.68 -18.82 -4.13
N THR A 221 6.85 -19.73 -3.62
CA THR A 221 6.16 -20.75 -4.45
C THR A 221 4.88 -20.20 -5.09
N LEU A 222 4.25 -19.22 -4.45
CA LEU A 222 3.07 -18.52 -4.95
C LEU A 222 3.09 -17.06 -4.50
N LEU A 223 2.60 -16.16 -5.35
CA LEU A 223 2.46 -14.74 -5.02
C LEU A 223 0.98 -14.36 -4.89
N ASP A 224 0.59 -13.90 -3.71
CA ASP A 224 -0.72 -13.29 -3.48
C ASP A 224 -0.61 -11.77 -3.62
N ALA A 225 -1.07 -11.24 -4.76
CA ALA A 225 -1.12 -9.80 -5.04
C ALA A 225 -2.55 -9.23 -5.00
N GLU A 226 -3.53 -10.06 -4.64
CA GLU A 226 -4.95 -9.75 -4.77
C GLU A 226 -5.61 -9.54 -3.41
N THR A 227 -5.15 -10.23 -2.38
CA THR A 227 -5.66 -10.06 -1.01
C THR A 227 -5.18 -8.74 -0.41
N CYS A 228 -6.03 -8.10 0.39
CA CYS A 228 -5.65 -6.97 1.22
C CYS A 228 -5.58 -7.43 2.67
N VAL A 229 -4.48 -7.12 3.36
CA VAL A 229 -4.29 -7.46 4.78
C VAL A 229 -5.39 -6.90 5.69
N LYS A 230 -6.08 -5.83 5.27
CA LYS A 230 -7.20 -5.24 6.03
C LYS A 230 -8.54 -5.98 5.85
N VAL A 231 -8.59 -6.96 4.95
CA VAL A 231 -9.79 -7.78 4.70
C VAL A 231 -9.63 -9.16 5.34
N SER A 232 -8.50 -9.82 5.08
CA SER A 232 -8.21 -11.17 5.54
C SER A 232 -6.71 -11.45 5.49
N VAL A 233 -6.26 -12.31 6.39
CA VAL A 233 -4.91 -12.88 6.35
C VAL A 233 -4.95 -14.41 6.37
N ASP A 234 -3.89 -15.03 5.87
CA ASP A 234 -3.70 -16.48 5.74
C ASP A 234 -2.43 -16.88 6.49
N SER A 235 -2.50 -17.86 7.39
CA SER A 235 -1.39 -18.22 8.28
C SER A 235 -0.17 -18.78 7.54
N GLU A 236 -0.40 -19.40 6.38
CA GLU A 236 0.64 -20.02 5.55
C GLU A 236 1.33 -19.02 4.60
N THR A 237 0.93 -17.74 4.65
CA THR A 237 1.46 -16.69 3.78
C THR A 237 2.46 -15.80 4.51
N LEU A 238 3.61 -15.54 3.90
CA LEU A 238 4.57 -14.55 4.38
C LEU A 238 4.18 -13.14 3.93
N TYR A 239 3.92 -12.25 4.88
CA TYR A 239 3.52 -10.87 4.59
C TYR A 239 4.70 -9.90 4.64
N LEU A 240 4.77 -9.02 3.64
CA LEU A 240 5.78 -7.96 3.57
C LEU A 240 5.34 -6.66 4.28
N CYS A 241 4.10 -6.58 4.78
CA CYS A 241 3.58 -5.43 5.50
C CYS A 241 3.61 -5.72 7.01
N PRO A 242 4.18 -4.82 7.85
CA PRO A 242 4.22 -5.04 9.30
C PRO A 242 2.81 -5.03 9.93
N ARG A 243 1.82 -4.37 9.30
CA ARG A 243 0.42 -4.34 9.76
C ARG A 243 -0.29 -5.70 9.69
N ALA A 244 0.33 -6.74 9.13
CA ALA A 244 -0.19 -8.10 9.20
C ALA A 244 0.04 -8.76 10.58
N SER A 245 1.07 -8.32 11.33
CA SER A 245 1.43 -8.91 12.62
C SER A 245 0.32 -8.85 13.70
N PRO A 246 -0.42 -7.74 13.88
CA PRO A 246 -1.55 -7.71 14.81
C PRO A 246 -2.67 -8.72 14.51
N GLN A 247 -2.73 -9.26 13.29
CA GLN A 247 -3.66 -10.30 12.89
C GLN A 247 -3.07 -11.71 12.99
N LYS A 248 -1.91 -11.85 13.67
CA LYS A 248 -1.18 -13.12 13.87
C LYS A 248 -0.70 -13.76 12.56
N ALA A 249 -0.58 -12.98 11.49
CA ALA A 249 0.03 -13.43 10.25
C ALA A 249 1.55 -13.31 10.33
N LYS A 250 2.24 -14.29 9.74
CA LYS A 250 3.70 -14.33 9.67
C LYS A 250 4.23 -13.21 8.80
N THR A 251 5.13 -12.39 9.33
CA THR A 251 5.75 -11.30 8.58
C THR A 251 7.21 -11.58 8.24
N ILE A 252 7.72 -10.99 7.16
CA ILE A 252 9.16 -11.03 6.83
C ILE A 252 10.02 -10.44 7.96
N PHE A 253 9.49 -9.46 8.68
CA PHE A 253 10.20 -8.80 9.77
C PHE A 253 10.47 -9.72 10.96
N GLU A 254 9.60 -10.70 11.21
CA GLU A 254 9.86 -11.75 12.20
C GLU A 254 11.04 -12.63 11.80
N LEU A 255 11.28 -12.83 10.50
CA LEU A 255 12.41 -13.60 9.99
C LEU A 255 13.73 -12.79 10.01
N LEU A 256 13.63 -11.47 10.02
CA LEU A 256 14.78 -10.56 10.09
C LEU A 256 15.23 -10.29 11.53
N LEU A 257 14.35 -10.46 12.52
CA LEU A 257 14.65 -10.33 13.96
C LEU A 257 15.18 -11.63 14.57
#